data_AF-X1M0H1-F1
#
_entry.id   AF-X1M0H1-F1
#
_cell.length_a   1.000
_cell.length_b   1.000
_cell.length_c   1.000
_cell.angle_alpha   90.00
_cell.angle_beta   90.00
_cell.angle_gamma   90.00
#
_symmetry.space_group_name_H-M   'P 1'
#
loop_
_entity.id
_entity.type
_entity.pdbx_description
1 polymer ?
#
loop_
_entity_poly.entity_id
_entity_poly.type
_entity_poly.pdbx_seq_one_letter_code
_entity_poly.pdbx_strand_id
1 'polypeptide(L)'
;MSAVVNSRDTITQEQSKTKLKEREQSKGSSEGTSPITDGVVYSRQKSICPFSTPPLEAYVPIIGEERTERLQKAAQQLQGLKLLELNATAQGGGVAEMLYSSIPFLDTLGIETEWKVIRT
;
A
#
# COMPACT_ATOMS: atom_id res chain seq x y z
N MET A 1 -61.61 10.99 19.62
CA MET A 1 -61.28 9.70 20.23
C MET A 1 -60.93 8.76 19.08
N SER A 2 -59.71 8.31 18.80
CA SER A 2 -58.43 8.36 19.49
C SER A 2 -57.34 8.35 18.42
N ALA A 3 -56.31 9.18 18.60
CA ALA A 3 -55.09 9.09 17.82
C ALA A 3 -54.30 7.86 18.32
N VAL A 4 -54.19 6.84 17.48
CA VAL A 4 -53.24 5.74 17.70
C VAL A 4 -51.94 6.14 17.01
N VAL A 5 -51.01 6.64 17.81
CA VAL A 5 -49.60 6.83 17.45
C VAL A 5 -49.02 5.45 17.09
N ASN A 6 -48.65 5.27 15.83
CA ASN A 6 -47.96 4.06 15.37
C ASN A 6 -46.45 4.33 15.36
N SER A 7 -45.76 3.81 16.38
CA SER A 7 -44.33 4.06 16.66
C SER A 7 -43.36 3.20 15.84
N ARG A 8 -43.38 3.29 14.49
CA ARG A 8 -42.42 2.52 13.65
C ARG A 8 -41.73 3.24 12.48
N ASP A 9 -41.92 4.55 12.30
CA ASP A 9 -41.33 5.27 11.15
C ASP A 9 -40.29 6.35 11.52
N THR A 10 -39.55 6.18 12.61
CA THR A 10 -38.47 7.11 13.01
C THR A 10 -37.05 6.55 12.89
N ILE A 11 -36.87 5.29 12.45
CA ILE A 11 -35.55 4.65 12.34
C ILE A 11 -35.22 4.39 10.87
N THR A 12 -35.33 5.39 10.00
CA THR A 12 -34.79 5.28 8.62
C THR A 12 -34.26 6.60 8.05
N GLN A 13 -34.27 7.71 8.80
CA GLN A 13 -33.68 8.98 8.33
C GLN A 13 -32.42 9.45 9.08
N GLU A 14 -31.99 8.75 10.12
CA GLU A 14 -30.77 9.09 10.87
C GLU A 14 -29.48 8.50 10.28
N GLN A 15 -29.57 7.56 9.33
CA GLN A 15 -28.38 6.91 8.74
C GLN A 15 -27.84 7.62 7.48
N SER A 16 -28.53 8.66 6.99
CA SER A 16 -28.16 9.36 5.74
C SER A 16 -27.38 10.66 5.97
N LYS A 17 -27.14 11.08 7.22
CA LYS A 17 -26.33 12.29 7.54
C LYS A 17 -24.98 12.00 8.21
N THR A 18 -24.69 10.74 8.54
CA THR A 18 -23.42 10.36 9.19
C THR A 18 -22.40 9.79 8.21
N LYS A 19 -22.76 9.63 6.92
CA LYS A 19 -21.88 9.07 5.87
C LYS A 19 -21.25 10.10 4.93
N LEU A 20 -21.53 11.39 5.13
CA LEU A 20 -20.90 12.51 4.43
C LEU A 20 -20.28 13.49 5.45
N LYS A 21 -19.37 12.99 6.31
CA LYS A 21 -18.47 13.87 7.08
C LYS A 21 -17.18 13.19 7.55
N GLU A 22 -16.65 12.23 6.78
CA GLU A 22 -15.32 11.64 7.03
C GLU A 22 -14.42 11.65 5.77
N ARG A 23 -14.86 12.32 4.71
CA ARG A 23 -13.98 12.72 3.61
C ARG A 23 -13.69 14.20 3.77
N GLU A 24 -12.67 14.51 4.57
CA GLU A 24 -11.84 15.74 4.56
C GLU A 24 -11.22 15.96 5.95
N GLN A 25 -10.23 15.14 6.31
CA GLN A 25 -9.09 15.56 7.14
C GLN A 25 -8.05 14.44 7.30
N SER A 26 -7.10 14.42 6.36
CA SER A 26 -5.68 14.22 6.71
C SER A 26 -4.82 14.74 5.54
N LYS A 27 -4.85 16.06 5.35
CA LYS A 27 -3.76 16.75 4.64
C LYS A 27 -2.79 17.27 5.70
N GLY A 28 -1.55 16.79 5.61
CA GLY A 28 -0.37 17.47 6.15
C GLY A 28 0.10 16.98 7.51
N SER A 29 1.11 16.09 7.50
CA SER A 29 2.30 16.23 8.36
C SER A 29 3.40 15.32 7.81
N SER A 30 4.49 15.91 7.34
CA SER A 30 5.81 15.27 7.34
C SER A 30 6.20 15.05 8.79
N GLU A 31 6.17 13.82 9.28
CA GLU A 31 6.77 13.50 10.57
C GLU A 31 7.39 12.11 10.51
N GLY A 32 8.71 12.11 10.59
CA GLY A 32 9.52 10.91 10.57
C GLY A 32 9.50 10.16 11.89
N THR A 33 10.25 9.07 11.84
CA THR A 33 10.69 8.23 12.95
C THR A 33 9.73 7.10 13.30
N SER A 34 10.03 5.93 12.76
CA SER A 34 9.79 4.66 13.43
C SER A 34 11.02 3.77 13.24
N PRO A 35 11.36 2.95 14.24
CA PRO A 35 12.72 2.50 14.49
C PRO A 35 13.12 1.52 13.40
N ILE A 36 14.00 1.97 12.50
CA ILE A 36 14.72 1.09 11.59
C ILE A 36 15.59 0.18 12.47
N THR A 37 15.01 -0.89 13.01
CA THR A 37 15.72 -1.90 13.79
C THR A 37 16.64 -2.60 12.80
N ASP A 38 17.95 -2.56 13.06
CA ASP A 38 19.00 -3.20 12.22
C ASP A 38 19.09 -2.76 10.74
N GLY A 39 18.64 -1.54 10.42
CA GLY A 39 18.74 -1.04 9.04
C GLY A 39 17.61 -1.52 8.12
N VAL A 40 16.60 -2.26 8.61
CA VAL A 40 15.49 -2.76 7.78
C VAL A 40 14.46 -1.67 7.51
N VAL A 41 14.19 -1.40 6.23
CA VAL A 41 13.21 -0.41 5.76
C VAL A 41 11.92 -1.08 5.29
N TYR A 42 12.03 -2.25 4.64
CA TYR A 42 10.91 -3.06 4.18
C TYR A 42 11.26 -4.53 4.33
N SER A 43 10.36 -5.35 4.87
CA SER A 43 10.48 -6.81 4.91
C SER A 43 9.12 -7.43 5.22
N ARG A 44 8.56 -8.18 4.27
CA ARG A 44 7.29 -8.90 4.47
C ARG A 44 7.39 -9.96 5.58
N GLN A 45 8.51 -10.68 5.64
CA GLN A 45 8.76 -11.73 6.65
C GLN A 45 8.78 -11.16 8.07
N LYS A 46 9.29 -9.94 8.24
CA LYS A 46 9.34 -9.23 9.54
C LYS A 46 8.10 -8.36 9.80
N SER A 47 7.08 -8.43 8.93
CA SER A 47 5.87 -7.60 8.98
C SER A 47 6.15 -6.08 8.97
N ILE A 48 7.20 -5.65 8.28
CA ILE A 48 7.56 -4.24 8.09
C ILE A 48 7.23 -3.86 6.65
N CYS A 49 6.04 -3.33 6.39
CA CYS A 49 5.59 -2.92 5.05
C CYS A 49 4.99 -1.50 5.08
N PRO A 50 5.83 -0.44 5.21
CA PRO A 50 5.35 0.93 5.30
C PRO A 50 4.83 1.50 3.98
N PHE A 51 5.10 0.84 2.86
CA PHE A 51 4.71 1.28 1.51
C PHE A 51 3.80 0.25 0.86
N SER A 52 2.94 0.71 -0.04
CA SER A 52 2.04 -0.12 -0.83
C SER A 52 1.97 0.41 -2.26
N THR A 53 1.68 -0.48 -3.19
CA THR A 53 1.52 -0.16 -4.61
C THR A 53 0.20 -0.75 -5.12
N PRO A 54 -0.42 -0.14 -6.15
CA PRO A 54 -1.51 -0.79 -6.86
C PRO A 54 -1.11 -2.17 -7.40
N PRO A 55 -2.06 -3.11 -7.52
CA PRO A 55 -1.79 -4.41 -8.09
C PRO A 55 -1.48 -4.28 -9.60
N LEU A 56 -0.88 -5.32 -10.18
CA LEU A 56 -0.43 -5.31 -11.57
C LEU A 56 -1.56 -4.94 -12.57
N GLU A 57 -2.79 -5.39 -12.29
CA GLU A 57 -3.96 -5.15 -13.13
C GLU A 57 -4.30 -3.66 -13.27
N ALA A 58 -3.94 -2.85 -12.26
CA ALA A 58 -4.16 -1.40 -12.30
C ALA A 58 -3.30 -0.70 -13.38
N TYR A 59 -2.24 -1.35 -13.86
CA TYR A 59 -1.35 -0.82 -14.89
C TYR A 59 -1.78 -1.22 -16.31
N VAL A 60 -2.69 -2.18 -16.47
CA VAL A 60 -3.17 -2.65 -17.79
C VAL A 60 -3.64 -1.50 -18.69
N PRO A 61 -4.41 -0.49 -18.21
CA PRO A 61 -4.82 0.63 -19.07
C PRO A 61 -3.66 1.50 -19.58
N ILE A 62 -2.48 1.42 -18.95
CA ILE A 62 -1.30 2.23 -19.25
C ILE A 62 -0.34 1.49 -20.19
N ILE A 63 -0.08 0.20 -19.91
CA ILE A 63 0.93 -0.59 -20.64
C ILE A 63 0.33 -1.61 -21.63
N GLY A 64 -0.98 -1.87 -21.55
CA GLY A 64 -1.69 -2.86 -22.36
C GLY A 64 -1.57 -4.29 -21.85
N GLU A 65 -2.47 -5.15 -22.34
CA GLU A 65 -2.59 -6.56 -21.92
C GLU A 65 -1.33 -7.37 -22.27
N GLU A 66 -0.81 -7.25 -23.50
CA GLU A 66 0.36 -8.01 -23.97
C GLU A 66 1.59 -7.83 -23.06
N ARG A 67 1.90 -6.59 -22.68
CA ARG A 67 3.04 -6.29 -21.81
C ARG A 67 2.81 -6.77 -20.39
N THR A 68 1.57 -6.67 -19.92
CA THR A 68 1.17 -7.15 -18.59
C THR A 68 1.34 -8.66 -18.50
N GLU A 69 0.84 -9.41 -19.48
CA GLU A 69 1.00 -10.87 -19.54
C GLU A 69 2.47 -11.28 -19.59
N ARG A 70 3.27 -10.59 -20.41
CA ARG A 70 4.70 -10.87 -20.52
C ARG A 70 5.42 -10.63 -19.19
N LEU A 71 5.07 -9.56 -18.47
CA LEU A 71 5.62 -9.28 -17.14
C LEU A 71 5.20 -10.37 -16.14
N GLN A 72 3.94 -10.77 -16.14
CA GLN A 72 3.43 -11.81 -15.25
C GLN A 72 4.12 -13.17 -15.50
N LYS A 73 4.31 -13.55 -16.76
CA LYS A 73 5.06 -14.78 -17.15
C LYS A 73 6.52 -14.74 -16.71
N ALA A 74 7.15 -13.57 -16.73
CA ALA A 74 8.51 -13.40 -16.21
C ALA A 74 8.54 -13.49 -14.68
N ALA A 75 7.59 -12.83 -14.00
CA ALA A 75 7.48 -12.87 -12.54
C ALA A 75 7.22 -14.29 -12.00
N GLN A 76 6.38 -15.08 -12.67
CA GLN A 76 6.12 -16.48 -12.30
C GLN A 76 7.39 -17.33 -12.25
N GLN A 77 8.36 -17.10 -13.13
CA GLN A 77 9.64 -17.83 -13.13
C GLN A 77 10.54 -17.43 -11.95
N LEU A 78 10.27 -16.29 -11.32
CA LEU A 78 11.00 -15.73 -10.18
C LEU A 78 10.23 -15.87 -8.86
N GLN A 79 9.07 -16.53 -8.88
CA GLN A 79 8.22 -16.66 -7.70
C GLN A 79 8.96 -17.39 -6.57
N GLY A 80 8.94 -16.82 -5.37
CA GLY A 80 9.64 -17.35 -4.19
C GLY A 80 11.15 -17.02 -4.15
N LEU A 81 11.67 -16.28 -5.14
CA LEU A 81 13.04 -15.78 -5.09
C LEU A 81 13.16 -14.72 -3.99
N LYS A 82 14.27 -14.76 -3.25
CA LYS A 82 14.59 -13.79 -2.21
C LYS A 82 15.48 -12.70 -2.77
N LEU A 83 15.01 -11.46 -2.74
CA LEU A 83 15.72 -10.28 -3.22
C LEU A 83 16.06 -9.37 -2.03
N LEU A 84 17.33 -8.99 -1.90
CA LEU A 84 17.79 -7.99 -0.94
C LEU A 84 18.22 -6.73 -1.68
N GLU A 85 17.47 -5.65 -1.49
CA GLU A 85 17.88 -4.32 -1.92
C GLU A 85 18.66 -3.65 -0.79
N LEU A 86 19.86 -3.16 -1.10
CA LEU A 86 20.77 -2.54 -0.12
C LEU A 86 21.26 -1.20 -0.63
N ASN A 87 21.11 -0.14 0.16
CA ASN A 87 21.58 1.20 -0.20
C ASN A 87 22.05 2.01 1.02
N ALA A 88 22.50 3.24 0.81
CA ALA A 88 23.07 4.08 1.87
C ALA A 88 22.02 4.83 2.71
N THR A 89 20.84 5.11 2.16
CA THR A 89 19.81 5.91 2.84
C THR A 89 18.39 5.53 2.44
N ALA A 90 17.48 5.46 3.40
CA ALA A 90 16.06 5.22 3.17
C ALA A 90 15.32 6.52 2.82
N GLN A 91 16.03 7.65 2.86
CA GLN A 91 15.48 9.00 2.71
C GLN A 91 16.38 9.85 1.82
N GLY A 92 15.81 10.82 1.11
CA GLY A 92 16.53 11.61 0.11
C GLY A 92 16.25 11.13 -1.31
N GLY A 93 16.25 12.07 -2.26
CA GLY A 93 15.59 11.92 -3.57
C GLY A 93 16.20 10.89 -4.52
N GLY A 94 15.40 10.47 -5.51
CA GLY A 94 15.81 9.60 -6.61
C GLY A 94 15.70 8.11 -6.29
N VAL A 95 16.75 7.52 -5.72
CA VAL A 95 16.79 6.06 -5.49
C VAL A 95 15.79 5.64 -4.41
N ALA A 96 15.79 6.29 -3.24
CA ALA A 96 14.87 5.93 -2.17
C ALA A 96 13.40 6.11 -2.60
N GLU A 97 13.12 7.19 -3.36
CA GLU A 97 11.79 7.45 -3.91
C GLU A 97 11.32 6.38 -4.90
N MET A 98 12.22 5.90 -5.77
CA MET A 98 11.92 4.79 -6.68
C MET A 98 11.62 3.50 -5.90
N LEU A 99 12.39 3.21 -4.85
CA LEU A 99 12.23 2.01 -4.04
C LEU A 99 10.90 1.97 -3.27
N TYR A 100 10.31 3.12 -2.94
CA TYR A 100 8.98 3.19 -2.31
C TYR A 100 7.89 2.50 -3.15
N SER A 101 7.99 2.53 -4.48
CA SER A 101 7.06 1.82 -5.37
C SER A 101 7.61 0.46 -5.83
N SER A 102 8.90 0.37 -6.17
CA SER A 102 9.46 -0.84 -6.78
C SER A 102 9.48 -2.02 -5.82
N ILE A 103 9.84 -1.79 -4.55
CA ILE A 103 9.91 -2.85 -3.54
C ILE A 103 8.54 -3.51 -3.30
N PRO A 104 7.47 -2.77 -2.95
CA PRO A 104 6.16 -3.39 -2.78
C PRO A 104 5.63 -3.99 -4.09
N PHE A 105 6.00 -3.45 -5.25
CA PHE A 105 5.60 -4.03 -6.54
C PHE A 105 6.20 -5.42 -6.78
N LEU A 106 7.52 -5.59 -6.60
CA LEU A 106 8.17 -6.89 -6.72
C LEU A 106 7.59 -7.91 -5.74
N ASP A 107 7.28 -7.46 -4.53
CA ASP A 107 6.66 -8.28 -3.50
C ASP A 107 5.22 -8.69 -3.87
N THR A 108 4.42 -7.83 -4.51
CA THR A 108 3.09 -8.22 -5.06
C THR A 108 3.20 -9.22 -6.21
N LEU A 109 4.33 -9.25 -6.93
CA LEU A 109 4.60 -10.20 -8.00
C LEU A 109 5.09 -11.56 -7.48
N GLY A 110 5.18 -11.75 -6.16
CA GLY A 110 5.60 -13.00 -5.53
C GLY A 110 7.10 -13.15 -5.35
N ILE A 111 7.87 -12.06 -5.46
CA ILE A 111 9.31 -12.03 -5.18
C ILE A 111 9.50 -11.55 -3.74
N GLU A 112 10.04 -12.41 -2.88
CA GLU A 112 10.25 -12.11 -1.48
C GLU A 112 11.33 -11.02 -1.32
N THR A 113 10.90 -9.77 -1.20
CA THR A 113 11.80 -8.62 -1.25
C THR A 113 12.02 -8.02 0.15
N GLU A 114 13.29 -7.80 0.51
CA GLU A 114 13.72 -7.09 1.71
C GLU A 114 14.55 -5.87 1.29
N TRP A 115 14.31 -4.72 1.92
CA TRP A 115 15.09 -3.51 1.72
C TRP A 115 15.80 -3.12 3.01
N LYS A 116 17.12 -2.97 2.93
CA LYS A 116 17.98 -2.51 4.02
C LYS A 116 18.78 -1.27 3.65
N VAL A 117 19.11 -0.49 4.67
CA VAL A 117 20.11 0.57 4.61
C VAL A 117 21.36 0.16 5.34
N ILE A 118 22.51 0.49 4.75
CA ILE A 118 23.81 0.33 5.39
C ILE A 118 23.90 1.36 6.52
N ARG A 119 24.25 0.91 7.71
CA ARG A 119 24.64 1.76 8.83
C ARG A 119 26.16 1.72 8.94
N THR A 120 26.80 2.86 8.73
CA THR A 120 28.21 3.09 9.06
C THR A 120 28.34 3.71 10.44
#